data_AF-A0A914DFQ0-F1
#
_entry.id   AF-A0A914DFQ0-F1
#
_cell.length_a   1.000
_cell.length_b   1.000
_cell.length_c   1.000
_cell.angle_alpha   90.00
_cell.angle_beta   90.00
_cell.angle_gamma   90.00
#
_symmetry.space_group_name_H-M   'P 1'
#
loop_
_entity.id
_entity.type
_entity.pdbx_description
1 polymer ?
#
loop_
_entity_poly.entity_id
_entity_poly.type
_entity_poly.pdbx_seq_one_letter_code
_entity_poly.pdbx_strand_id
1 'polypeptide(L)'
;SSELNNTFAPQRYGRTQSVGIKNSENTQSRIAVPLIVTPSPKLFVKSSPKSNRSLIINAIQYSIFPGAVSSEQRIKVQESLARSDAKHFLILFRDQKCQYRGLYTWDTTSDHVHKIHGVGPKVCKGEMLALMF
;
A
#
# COMPACT_ATOMS: atom_id res chain seq x y z
N SER A 1 -35.45 -26.76 -23.68
CA SER A 1 -35.22 -25.85 -22.54
C SER A 1 -34.03 -26.36 -21.77
N SER A 2 -32.95 -25.59 -21.85
CA SER A 2 -31.58 -25.92 -21.47
C SER A 2 -31.30 -25.58 -20.02
N GLU A 3 -30.87 -26.57 -19.24
CA GLU A 3 -30.06 -26.37 -18.04
C GLU A 3 -28.62 -26.72 -18.39
N LEU A 4 -27.66 -25.89 -17.93
CA LEU A 4 -26.50 -26.31 -17.12
C LEU A 4 -25.48 -25.16 -16.99
N ASN A 5 -25.47 -24.59 -15.78
CA ASN A 5 -24.35 -24.04 -14.99
C ASN A 5 -23.07 -23.53 -15.68
N ASN A 6 -22.91 -22.20 -15.66
CA ASN A 6 -21.61 -21.53 -15.74
C ASN A 6 -21.08 -21.26 -14.33
N THR A 7 -20.10 -22.04 -13.89
CA THR A 7 -19.36 -21.83 -12.64
C THR A 7 -18.01 -21.18 -12.98
N PHE A 8 -17.88 -19.86 -12.82
CA PHE A 8 -16.60 -19.17 -12.93
C PHE A 8 -15.89 -19.17 -11.57
N ALA A 9 -14.83 -19.98 -11.44
CA ALA A 9 -13.88 -19.91 -10.34
C ALA A 9 -12.62 -19.12 -10.78
N PRO A 10 -12.05 -18.22 -9.96
CA PRO A 10 -10.83 -17.52 -10.33
C PRO A 10 -9.58 -18.39 -10.10
N GLN A 11 -8.74 -18.48 -11.14
CA GLN A 11 -7.45 -19.18 -11.13
C GLN A 11 -6.43 -18.51 -10.19
N ARG A 12 -5.85 -19.33 -9.31
CA ARG A 12 -4.66 -19.02 -8.51
C ARG A 12 -3.41 -19.16 -9.40
N TYR A 13 -2.64 -18.09 -9.59
CA TYR A 13 -1.30 -18.19 -10.15
C TYR A 13 -0.33 -18.68 -9.07
N GLY A 14 -0.03 -19.97 -9.12
CA GLY A 14 1.00 -20.65 -8.34
C GLY A 14 2.34 -20.65 -9.09
N ARG A 15 3.39 -20.32 -8.33
CA ARG A 15 4.82 -20.31 -8.68
C ARG A 15 5.39 -21.73 -8.61
N THR A 16 6.09 -22.20 -9.65
CA THR A 16 7.03 -23.34 -9.55
C THR A 16 8.23 -23.16 -10.47
N GLN A 17 9.37 -23.63 -9.99
CA GLN A 17 10.75 -23.30 -10.36
C GLN A 17 11.29 -24.25 -11.44
N SER A 18 12.05 -23.71 -12.39
CA SER A 18 12.77 -24.48 -13.40
C SER A 18 14.15 -24.94 -12.89
N VAL A 19 14.24 -26.25 -12.64
CA VAL A 19 15.26 -27.19 -13.16
C VAL A 19 16.76 -26.86 -12.99
N GLY A 20 17.43 -27.68 -12.17
CA GLY A 20 18.52 -28.56 -12.61
C GLY A 20 19.94 -27.99 -12.67
N ILE A 21 20.70 -28.24 -11.59
CA ILE A 21 22.15 -28.12 -11.51
C ILE A 21 22.83 -29.14 -12.45
N LYS A 22 23.79 -28.68 -13.26
CA LYS A 22 24.86 -29.51 -13.81
C LYS A 22 26.20 -28.88 -13.45
N ASN A 23 26.94 -29.55 -12.56
CA ASN A 23 28.33 -29.24 -12.22
C ASN A 23 29.23 -29.66 -13.39
N SER A 24 30.11 -28.76 -13.81
CA SER A 24 31.29 -29.08 -14.62
C SER A 24 32.50 -28.61 -13.83
N GLU A 25 33.32 -29.57 -13.42
CA GLU A 25 34.58 -29.35 -12.73
C GLU A 25 35.60 -28.78 -13.71
N ASN A 26 36.15 -27.61 -13.39
CA ASN A 26 37.44 -27.21 -13.95
C ASN A 26 38.28 -26.57 -12.83
N THR A 27 39.27 -27.34 -12.40
CA THR A 27 40.37 -26.91 -11.54
C THR A 27 41.28 -25.95 -12.29
N GLN A 28 41.35 -24.68 -11.86
CA GLN A 28 42.52 -23.83 -12.12
C GLN A 28 42.57 -22.59 -11.19
N SER A 29 43.65 -22.55 -10.39
CA SER A 29 44.31 -21.40 -9.73
C SER A 29 43.46 -20.32 -9.04
N ARG A 30 43.38 -20.37 -7.70
CA ARG A 30 42.98 -19.21 -6.89
C ARG A 30 44.13 -18.19 -6.82
N ILE A 31 44.11 -17.22 -7.73
CA ILE A 31 44.92 -16.01 -7.63
C ILE A 31 44.30 -15.13 -6.54
N ALA A 32 45.09 -14.72 -5.55
CA ALA A 32 44.65 -13.79 -4.52
C ALA A 32 44.41 -12.41 -5.14
N VAL A 33 43.14 -11.98 -5.17
CA VAL A 33 42.71 -10.67 -5.67
C VAL A 33 42.97 -9.61 -4.59
N PRO A 34 43.64 -8.48 -4.90
CA PRO A 34 43.80 -7.39 -3.93
C PRO A 34 42.42 -6.85 -3.53
N LEU A 35 42.21 -6.60 -2.23
CA LEU A 35 40.99 -6.03 -1.68
C LEU A 35 40.83 -4.59 -2.20
N ILE A 36 40.06 -4.44 -3.27
CA ILE A 36 39.58 -3.14 -3.70
C ILE A 36 38.53 -2.71 -2.68
N VAL A 37 38.83 -1.64 -1.95
CA VAL A 37 37.88 -0.91 -1.10
C VAL A 37 36.62 -0.66 -1.93
N THR A 38 35.54 -1.29 -1.49
CA THR A 38 34.22 -1.23 -2.10
C THR A 38 33.76 0.22 -2.21
N PRO A 39 33.46 0.76 -3.40
CA PRO A 39 32.49 1.84 -3.47
C PRO A 39 31.15 1.19 -3.14
N SER A 40 30.69 1.32 -1.90
CA SER A 40 29.32 0.98 -1.52
C SER A 40 28.39 1.65 -2.54
N PRO A 41 27.60 0.90 -3.32
CA PRO A 41 26.75 1.48 -4.36
C PRO A 41 25.79 2.46 -3.68
N LYS A 42 25.95 3.76 -3.97
CA LYS A 42 25.07 4.79 -3.46
C LYS A 42 23.66 4.47 -3.94
N LEU A 43 22.80 4.06 -3.01
CA LEU A 43 21.39 3.77 -3.25
C LEU A 43 20.66 5.10 -3.50
N PHE A 44 20.93 5.73 -4.65
CA PHE A 44 20.13 6.85 -5.12
C PHE A 44 18.83 6.30 -5.69
N VAL A 45 17.98 5.76 -4.82
CA VAL A 45 16.57 5.61 -5.14
C VAL A 45 16.01 7.03 -5.08
N LYS A 46 15.79 7.63 -6.25
CA LYS A 46 14.88 8.78 -6.33
C LYS A 46 13.58 8.31 -5.68
N SER A 47 13.18 8.95 -4.58
CA SER A 47 11.92 8.64 -3.92
C SER A 47 10.80 8.84 -4.95
N SER A 48 10.33 7.75 -5.55
CA SER A 48 9.22 7.81 -6.49
C SER A 48 7.96 7.96 -5.64
N PRO A 49 7.22 9.08 -5.74
CA PRO A 49 5.99 9.26 -5.00
C PRO A 49 4.93 8.34 -5.59
N LYS A 50 4.92 7.09 -5.13
CA LYS A 50 3.87 6.13 -5.44
C LYS A 50 2.65 6.50 -4.60
N SER A 51 1.49 6.66 -5.24
CA SER A 51 0.25 6.91 -4.53
C SER A 51 -0.08 5.75 -3.57
N ASN A 52 -0.63 6.07 -2.40
CA ASN A 52 -1.12 5.08 -1.44
C ASN A 52 -2.60 4.73 -1.61
N ARG A 53 -3.24 5.19 -2.68
CA ARG A 53 -4.68 5.07 -2.92
C ARG A 53 -5.19 3.63 -2.84
N SER A 54 -4.50 2.67 -3.46
CA SER A 54 -4.91 1.25 -3.44
C SER A 54 -4.81 0.64 -2.04
N LEU A 55 -3.79 0.99 -1.27
CA LEU A 55 -3.65 0.54 0.13
C LEU A 55 -4.81 1.07 0.98
N ILE A 56 -5.18 2.34 0.78
CA ILE A 56 -6.28 2.99 1.50
C ILE A 56 -7.62 2.35 1.14
N ILE A 57 -7.87 2.04 -0.14
CA ILE A 57 -9.07 1.32 -0.58
C ILE A 57 -9.16 -0.05 0.12
N ASN A 58 -8.06 -0.80 0.17
CA ASN A 58 -8.01 -2.10 0.83
C ASN A 58 -8.28 -1.99 2.34
N ALA A 59 -7.68 -1.01 3.02
CA ALA A 59 -7.90 -0.76 4.44
C ALA A 59 -9.38 -0.40 4.71
N ILE A 60 -9.98 0.46 3.90
CA ILE A 60 -11.40 0.85 4.02
C ILE A 60 -12.29 -0.38 3.88
N GLN A 61 -12.01 -1.26 2.92
CA GLN A 61 -12.86 -2.42 2.62
C GLN A 61 -12.77 -3.54 3.66
N TYR A 62 -11.56 -3.85 4.12
CA TYR A 62 -11.33 -5.06 4.94
C TYR A 62 -11.04 -4.76 6.40
N SER A 63 -10.44 -3.62 6.72
CA SER A 63 -10.04 -3.28 8.09
C SER A 63 -11.02 -2.33 8.78
N ILE A 64 -11.62 -1.40 8.03
CA ILE A 64 -12.43 -0.32 8.63
C ILE A 64 -13.93 -0.59 8.52
N PHE A 65 -14.41 -1.00 7.34
CA PHE A 65 -15.84 -1.24 7.08
C PHE A 65 -16.07 -2.67 6.55
N PRO A 66 -15.83 -3.71 7.37
CA PRO A 66 -16.01 -5.09 6.96
C PRO A 66 -17.49 -5.46 6.81
N GLY A 67 -17.79 -6.27 5.78
CA GLY A 67 -19.12 -6.86 5.60
C GLY A 67 -20.16 -5.94 4.94
N ALA A 68 -21.42 -6.38 5.03
CA ALA A 68 -22.55 -5.75 4.35
C ALA A 68 -23.19 -4.61 5.16
N VAL A 69 -23.17 -4.69 6.50
CA VAL A 69 -23.80 -3.69 7.39
C VAL A 69 -23.17 -2.31 7.21
N SER A 70 -21.86 -2.23 6.97
CA SER A 70 -21.14 -0.97 6.73
C SER A 70 -20.91 -0.66 5.25
N SER A 71 -21.59 -1.36 4.33
CA SER A 71 -21.38 -1.21 2.88
C SER A 71 -21.72 0.20 2.40
N GLU A 72 -22.79 0.80 2.90
CA GLU A 72 -23.20 2.16 2.55
C GLU A 72 -22.13 3.19 2.97
N GLN A 73 -21.59 3.06 4.18
CA GLN A 73 -20.52 3.93 4.66
C GLN A 73 -19.25 3.75 3.83
N ARG A 74 -18.89 2.50 3.50
CA ARG A 74 -17.75 2.20 2.62
C ARG A 74 -17.88 2.89 1.27
N ILE A 75 -19.06 2.83 0.64
CA ILE A 75 -19.31 3.45 -0.67
C ILE A 75 -19.14 4.97 -0.58
N LYS A 76 -19.74 5.64 0.42
CA LYS A 76 -19.61 7.10 0.62
C LYS A 76 -18.15 7.55 0.78
N VAL A 77 -17.36 6.79 1.53
CA VAL A 77 -15.94 7.07 1.73
C VAL A 77 -15.16 6.84 0.42
N GLN A 78 -15.45 5.75 -0.30
CA GLN A 78 -14.82 5.45 -1.59
C GLN A 78 -15.15 6.49 -2.67
N GLU A 79 -16.38 7.01 -2.70
CA GLU A 79 -16.78 8.12 -3.57
C GLU A 79 -16.00 9.41 -3.26
N SER A 80 -15.86 9.73 -1.98
CA SER A 80 -15.06 10.88 -1.54
C SER A 80 -13.58 10.74 -1.93
N LEU A 81 -13.04 9.52 -1.83
CA LEU A 81 -11.70 9.16 -2.30
C LEU A 81 -11.58 9.16 -3.84
N ALA A 82 -12.66 8.90 -4.57
CA ALA A 82 -12.71 8.95 -6.03
C ALA A 82 -12.81 10.36 -6.59
N ARG A 83 -13.42 11.28 -5.84
CA ARG A 83 -13.51 12.69 -6.20
C ARG A 83 -12.19 13.45 -5.98
N SER A 84 -11.27 12.88 -5.20
CA SER A 84 -9.99 13.52 -4.87
C SER A 84 -8.86 13.04 -5.77
N ASP A 85 -8.16 13.98 -6.41
CA ASP A 85 -6.98 13.73 -7.24
C ASP A 85 -5.66 13.68 -6.44
N ALA A 86 -5.73 13.67 -5.10
CA ALA A 86 -4.55 13.62 -4.26
C ALA A 86 -3.83 12.27 -4.37
N LYS A 87 -2.50 12.27 -4.17
CA LYS A 87 -1.68 11.05 -4.23
C LYS A 87 -1.56 10.35 -2.87
N HIS A 88 -1.52 11.13 -1.79
CA HIS A 88 -1.30 10.67 -0.43
C HIS A 88 -2.56 10.93 0.40
N PHE A 89 -3.09 9.87 0.99
CA PHE A 89 -4.24 9.90 1.86
C PHE A 89 -3.90 9.38 3.24
N LEU A 90 -4.56 9.91 4.26
CA LEU A 90 -4.43 9.49 5.64
C LEU A 90 -5.80 9.17 6.23
N ILE A 91 -5.83 8.25 7.18
CA ILE A 91 -7.04 7.88 7.90
C ILE A 91 -6.85 8.28 9.36
N LEU A 92 -7.78 9.06 9.88
CA LEU A 92 -7.80 9.40 11.29
C LEU A 92 -8.60 8.34 12.04
N PHE A 93 -7.98 7.76 13.05
CA PHE A 93 -8.63 6.91 14.03
C PHE A 93 -8.81 7.68 15.35
N ARG A 94 -9.84 7.35 16.12
CA ARG A 94 -10.08 7.98 17.43
C ARG A 94 -9.09 7.52 18.50
N ASP A 95 -8.78 6.24 18.50
CA ASP A 95 -8.01 5.54 19.55
C ASP A 95 -7.49 4.21 18.99
N GLN A 96 -6.76 3.43 19.79
CA GLN A 96 -6.17 2.13 19.45
C GLN A 96 -7.18 1.08 18.95
N LYS A 97 -8.48 1.31 19.13
CA LYS A 97 -9.57 0.48 18.59
C LYS A 97 -9.84 0.70 17.09
N CYS A 98 -9.00 1.45 16.38
CA CYS A 98 -9.12 1.74 14.94
C CYS A 98 -10.52 2.25 14.53
N GLN A 99 -11.16 3.03 15.40
CA GLN A 99 -12.47 3.62 15.10
C GLN A 99 -12.30 4.76 14.11
N TYR A 100 -12.83 4.59 12.90
CA TYR A 100 -12.75 5.59 11.84
C TYR A 100 -13.33 6.94 12.27
N ARG A 101 -12.58 8.01 12.05
CA ARG A 101 -13.01 9.40 12.31
C ARG A 101 -13.07 10.23 11.04
N GLY A 102 -12.19 9.98 10.08
CA GLY A 102 -12.19 10.72 8.83
C GLY A 102 -11.09 10.30 7.89
N LEU A 103 -11.26 10.68 6.64
CA LEU A 103 -10.30 10.51 5.56
C LEU A 103 -9.74 11.89 5.21
N TYR A 104 -8.42 11.96 5.06
CA TYR A 104 -7.68 13.18 4.83
C TYR A 104 -6.75 13.04 3.63
N THR A 105 -6.44 14.15 2.99
CA THR A 105 -5.39 14.26 1.97
C THR A 105 -4.17 14.92 2.58
N TRP A 106 -3.00 14.45 2.19
CA TRP A 106 -1.71 15.00 2.59
C TRP A 106 -1.02 15.60 1.37
N ASP A 107 -0.63 16.87 1.46
CA ASP A 107 0.27 17.48 0.49
C ASP A 107 1.72 17.39 0.99
N THR A 108 2.55 16.63 0.28
CA THR A 108 3.96 16.43 0.61
C THR A 108 4.80 17.69 0.47
N THR A 109 4.28 18.70 -0.24
CA THR A 109 5.01 19.94 -0.53
C THR A 109 4.82 20.97 0.58
N SER A 110 3.57 21.15 1.03
CA SER A 110 3.19 22.14 2.03
C SER A 110 3.04 21.58 3.45
N ASP A 111 3.20 20.27 3.64
CA ASP A 111 2.98 19.58 4.92
C ASP A 111 1.59 19.87 5.51
N HIS A 112 0.60 20.01 4.62
CA HIS A 112 -0.78 20.32 4.98
C HIS A 112 -1.70 19.12 4.84
N VAL A 113 -2.55 18.95 5.85
CA VAL A 113 -3.52 17.85 5.93
C VAL A 113 -4.93 18.42 5.88
N HIS A 114 -5.68 18.03 4.86
CA HIS A 114 -7.04 18.51 4.62
C HIS A 114 -8.04 17.37 4.75
N LYS A 115 -9.14 17.61 5.48
CA LYS A 115 -10.21 16.62 5.61
C LYS A 115 -11.03 16.54 4.33
N ILE A 116 -11.20 15.34 3.79
CA ILE A 116 -12.10 15.08 2.65
C ILE A 116 -13.40 14.37 3.06
N HIS A 117 -13.40 13.62 4.17
CA HIS A 117 -14.60 12.98 4.69
C HIS A 117 -14.53 12.77 6.22
N GLY A 118 -15.67 12.73 6.89
CA GLY A 118 -15.81 12.34 8.30
C GLY A 118 -15.94 13.49 9.31
N VAL A 119 -15.88 13.14 10.59
CA VAL A 119 -16.29 13.98 11.74
C VAL A 119 -15.10 14.53 12.55
N GLY A 120 -13.88 14.44 12.01
CA GLY A 120 -12.68 14.99 12.64
C GLY A 120 -12.45 16.49 12.35
N PRO A 121 -11.37 17.08 12.91
CA PRO A 121 -10.95 18.46 12.66
C PRO A 121 -10.81 18.77 11.16
N LYS A 122 -10.98 20.03 10.76
CA LYS A 122 -10.86 20.41 9.34
C LYS A 122 -9.42 20.37 8.83
N VAL A 123 -8.47 20.74 9.70
CA VAL A 123 -7.04 20.81 9.41
C VAL A 123 -6.29 20.17 10.57
N CYS A 124 -5.30 19.34 10.25
CA CYS A 124 -4.35 18.78 11.22
C CYS A 124 -2.95 19.31 10.87
N LYS A 125 -2.21 19.80 11.85
CA LYS A 125 -0.78 20.16 11.68
C LYS A 125 0.10 18.97 12.05
N GLY A 126 1.33 18.93 11.55
CA GLY A 126 2.31 17.87 11.86
C GLY A 126 2.47 17.59 13.36
N GLU A 127 2.46 18.63 14.20
CA GLU A 127 2.54 18.49 15.66
C GLU A 127 1.33 17.78 16.30
N MET A 128 0.16 17.81 15.66
CA MET A 128 -1.04 17.14 16.15
C MET A 128 -1.06 15.64 15.81
N LEU A 129 -0.15 15.19 14.94
CA LEU A 129 -0.06 13.82 14.46
C LEU A 129 0.90 13.04 15.36
N ALA A 130 0.49 12.88 16.63
CA ALA A 130 1.31 12.26 17.67
C ALA A 130 1.67 10.79 17.37
N LEU A 131 0.87 10.11 16.54
CA LEU A 131 1.07 8.72 16.16
C LEU A 131 0.67 8.51 14.69
N MET A 132 1.64 8.14 13.87
CA MET A 132 1.45 7.74 12.47
C MET A 132 1.89 6.30 12.28
N PHE A 133 1.07 5.52 11.57
CA PHE A 133 1.31 4.09 11.31
C PHE A 133 1.03 3.78 9.83
#